data_AF-A0A3Q9UJP8-F1
#
_entry.id   AF-A0A3Q9UJP8-F1
#
_cell.length_a   1.000
_cell.length_b   1.000
_cell.length_c   1.000
_cell.angle_alpha   90.00
_cell.angle_beta   90.00
_cell.angle_gamma   90.00
#
_symmetry.space_group_name_H-M   'P 1'
#
loop_
_entity.id
_entity.type
_entity.pdbx_description
1 polymer ?
#
loop_
_entity_poly.entity_id
_entity_poly.type
_entity_poly.pdbx_seq_one_letter_code
_entity_poly.pdbx_strand_id
1 'polypeptide(L)'
;MDDKQVLRYYLDREREVVLWKIEGLSERQVRTPMTTTGTNLLGIVKHLATMEAGYFGECCGRPFPEPMPWIDDDAAPNEDMWATADESASWVCDLTRRVWAHSDLTIDSMTLDSAAHVPWWGPEREHTTLRTLMVHMIGETCRHVGQMDILREEIDGSVGSRPQRSNVAPLDTDGWTRYRRRLQEIADSFGPGA
;
A
#
# COMPACT_ATOMS: atom_id res chain seq x y z
N MET A 1 23.40 6.47 8.37
CA MET A 1 22.69 6.39 7.09
C MET A 1 22.55 7.80 6.58
N ASP A 2 22.83 8.04 5.30
CA ASP A 2 22.47 9.28 4.64
C ASP A 2 20.94 9.38 4.43
N ASP A 3 20.44 10.54 4.00
CA ASP A 3 19.02 10.78 3.78
C ASP A 3 18.38 9.76 2.82
N LYS A 4 19.09 9.37 1.76
CA LYS A 4 18.57 8.46 0.73
C LYS A 4 18.42 7.06 1.29
N GLN A 5 19.43 6.62 2.05
CA GLN A 5 19.39 5.37 2.80
C GLN A 5 18.25 5.35 3.83
N VAL A 6 17.98 6.47 4.50
CA VAL A 6 16.84 6.58 5.44
C VAL A 6 15.50 6.43 4.70
N LEU A 7 15.29 7.19 3.62
CA LEU A 7 14.06 7.09 2.83
C LEU A 7 13.86 5.68 2.28
N ARG A 8 14.92 5.09 1.73
CA ARG A 8 14.88 3.73 1.19
C ARG A 8 14.53 2.69 2.26
N TYR A 9 15.14 2.79 3.44
CA TYR A 9 14.83 1.92 4.57
C TYR A 9 13.34 1.95 4.96
N TYR A 10 12.74 3.14 5.04
CA TYR A 10 11.32 3.25 5.37
C TYR A 10 10.41 2.72 4.26
N LEU A 11 10.74 2.98 2.99
CA LEU A 11 9.99 2.41 1.86
C LEU A 11 10.03 0.87 1.87
N ASP A 12 11.23 0.29 1.98
CA ASP A 12 11.42 -1.17 1.98
C ASP A 12 10.71 -1.83 3.17
N ARG A 13 10.73 -1.18 4.33
CA ARG A 13 10.01 -1.66 5.51
C ARG A 13 8.53 -1.83 5.22
N GLU A 14 7.87 -0.82 4.64
CA GLU A 14 6.43 -0.84 4.37
C GLU A 14 6.08 -1.76 3.20
N ARG A 15 6.92 -1.82 2.16
CA ARG A 15 6.83 -2.82 1.08
C ARG A 15 6.72 -4.24 1.64
N GLU A 16 7.61 -4.60 2.57
CA GLU A 16 7.57 -5.92 3.22
C GLU A 16 6.26 -6.15 4.01
N VAL A 17 5.71 -5.12 4.65
CA VAL A 17 4.43 -5.23 5.36
C VAL A 17 3.29 -5.51 4.38
N VAL A 18 3.25 -4.84 3.22
CA VAL A 18 2.19 -5.03 2.20
C VAL A 18 2.07 -6.50 1.79
N LEU A 19 3.19 -7.17 1.46
CA LEU A 19 3.13 -8.58 1.06
C LEU A 19 2.81 -9.52 2.23
N TRP A 20 3.33 -9.22 3.44
CA TRP A 20 2.96 -9.99 4.62
C TRP A 20 1.45 -9.92 4.92
N LYS A 21 0.81 -8.76 4.68
CA LYS A 21 -0.63 -8.58 4.91
C LYS A 21 -1.52 -9.50 4.08
N ILE A 22 -1.02 -10.10 3.00
CA ILE A 22 -1.76 -11.07 2.20
C ILE A 22 -1.24 -12.51 2.33
N GLU A 23 -0.17 -12.71 3.08
CA GLU A 23 0.43 -14.03 3.27
C GLU A 23 -0.52 -14.98 4.01
N GLY A 24 -0.64 -16.21 3.51
CA GLY A 24 -1.47 -17.27 4.08
C GLY A 24 -2.97 -17.14 3.81
N LEU A 25 -3.42 -16.09 3.13
CA LEU A 25 -4.82 -15.90 2.77
C LEU A 25 -5.18 -16.60 1.45
N SER A 26 -6.42 -17.09 1.37
CA SER A 26 -6.95 -17.66 0.12
C SER A 26 -7.26 -16.58 -0.93
N GLU A 27 -7.32 -16.98 -2.21
CA GLU A 27 -7.71 -16.10 -3.32
C GLU A 27 -9.04 -15.37 -3.07
N ARG A 28 -9.99 -16.05 -2.41
CA ARG A 28 -11.28 -15.46 -2.02
C ARG A 28 -11.11 -14.39 -0.94
N GLN A 29 -10.32 -14.66 0.10
CA GLN A 29 -10.13 -13.72 1.21
C GLN A 29 -9.48 -12.43 0.72
N VAL A 30 -8.41 -12.51 -0.08
CA VAL A 30 -7.69 -11.31 -0.54
C VAL A 30 -8.50 -10.44 -1.52
N ARG A 31 -9.51 -11.00 -2.19
CA ARG A 31 -10.42 -10.29 -3.12
C ARG A 31 -11.75 -9.86 -2.52
N THR A 32 -12.07 -10.30 -1.30
CA THR A 32 -13.36 -9.97 -0.70
C THR A 32 -13.43 -8.45 -0.51
N PRO A 33 -14.45 -7.76 -1.05
CA PRO A 33 -14.64 -6.33 -0.81
C PRO A 33 -15.10 -6.13 0.63
N MET A 34 -14.30 -5.41 1.43
CA MET A 34 -14.52 -5.26 2.87
C MET A 34 -15.08 -3.88 3.25
N THR A 35 -15.23 -2.97 2.29
CA THR A 35 -15.76 -1.62 2.49
C THR A 35 -16.81 -1.29 1.43
N THR A 36 -17.61 -0.25 1.67
CA THR A 36 -18.61 0.25 0.69
C THR A 36 -17.98 0.68 -0.63
N THR A 37 -16.71 1.09 -0.63
CA THR A 37 -15.95 1.46 -1.83
C THR A 37 -15.26 0.27 -2.51
N GLY A 38 -15.50 -0.97 -2.05
CA GLY A 38 -14.97 -2.19 -2.65
C GLY A 38 -13.51 -2.49 -2.30
N THR A 39 -12.92 -1.79 -1.32
CA THR A 39 -11.52 -1.99 -0.94
C THR A 39 -11.29 -3.43 -0.49
N ASN A 40 -10.29 -4.06 -1.10
CA ASN A 40 -9.84 -5.42 -0.80
C ASN A 40 -8.30 -5.47 -0.78
N LEU A 41 -7.74 -6.49 -0.14
CA LEU A 41 -6.30 -6.56 0.10
C LEU A 41 -5.47 -6.70 -1.17
N LEU A 42 -5.92 -7.54 -2.12
CA LEU A 42 -5.15 -7.78 -3.34
C LEU A 42 -5.15 -6.56 -4.27
N GLY A 43 -6.28 -5.86 -4.34
CA GLY A 43 -6.40 -4.59 -5.04
C GLY A 43 -5.41 -3.54 -4.53
N ILE A 44 -5.23 -3.42 -3.21
CA ILE A 44 -4.21 -2.53 -2.63
C ILE A 44 -2.79 -2.91 -3.08
N VAL A 45 -2.46 -4.21 -3.12
CA VAL A 45 -1.13 -4.67 -3.55
C VAL A 45 -0.88 -4.35 -5.03
N LYS A 46 -1.88 -4.55 -5.89
CA LYS A 46 -1.83 -4.19 -7.31
C LYS A 46 -1.69 -2.67 -7.51
N HIS A 47 -2.48 -1.88 -6.79
CA HIS A 47 -2.42 -0.42 -6.82
C HIS A 47 -1.03 0.10 -6.45
N LEU A 48 -0.47 -0.37 -5.31
CA LEU A 48 0.85 0.08 -4.88
C LEU A 48 1.96 -0.31 -5.86
N ALA A 49 1.89 -1.48 -6.50
CA ALA A 49 2.81 -1.85 -7.57
C ALA A 49 2.66 -0.92 -8.79
N THR A 50 1.43 -0.56 -9.13
CA THR A 50 1.12 0.31 -10.26
C THR A 50 1.66 1.73 -10.03
N MET A 51 1.38 2.31 -8.86
CA MET A 51 1.86 3.64 -8.49
C MET A 51 3.37 3.69 -8.43
N GLU A 52 4.02 2.65 -7.90
CA GLU A 52 5.46 2.60 -7.84
C GLU A 52 6.12 2.53 -9.23
N ALA A 53 5.55 1.75 -10.15
CA ALA A 53 5.99 1.72 -11.56
C ALA A 53 5.81 3.08 -12.26
N GLY A 54 4.74 3.82 -11.95
CA GLY A 54 4.53 5.17 -12.46
C GLY A 54 5.51 6.19 -11.88
N TYR A 55 5.66 6.24 -10.56
CA TYR A 55 6.48 7.26 -9.90
C TYR A 55 7.98 6.99 -10.04
N PHE A 56 8.49 5.79 -9.79
CA PHE A 56 9.92 5.50 -9.97
C PHE A 56 10.28 5.00 -11.38
N GLY A 57 9.29 4.81 -12.25
CA GLY A 57 9.53 4.51 -13.65
C GLY A 57 9.27 5.71 -14.54
N GLU A 58 8.02 5.87 -14.97
CA GLU A 58 7.59 6.89 -15.94
C GLU A 58 8.02 8.31 -15.54
N CYS A 59 7.74 8.71 -14.29
CA CYS A 59 8.05 10.07 -13.81
C CYS A 59 9.56 10.36 -13.70
N CYS A 60 10.40 9.32 -13.73
CA CYS A 60 11.85 9.42 -13.75
C CYS A 60 12.44 9.19 -15.16
N GLY A 61 11.60 9.10 -16.20
CA GLY A 61 12.04 8.82 -17.57
C GLY A 61 12.56 7.40 -17.79
N ARG A 62 12.09 6.46 -16.96
CA ARG A 62 12.53 5.05 -16.94
C ARG A 62 11.32 4.12 -16.88
N PRO A 63 10.43 4.11 -17.89
CA PRO A 63 9.19 3.34 -17.85
C PRO A 63 9.42 1.88 -17.48
N PHE A 64 8.50 1.31 -16.68
CA PHE A 64 8.51 -0.12 -16.40
C PHE A 64 8.24 -0.90 -17.70
N PRO A 65 9.00 -1.95 -18.01
CA PRO A 65 8.97 -2.56 -19.35
C PRO A 65 7.77 -3.48 -19.61
N GLU A 66 7.03 -3.92 -18.59
CA GLU A 66 5.86 -4.78 -18.78
C GLU A 66 4.58 -3.94 -18.92
N PRO A 67 3.64 -4.37 -19.78
CA PRO A 67 2.38 -3.65 -19.98
C PRO A 67 1.51 -3.69 -18.71
N MET A 68 0.87 -2.55 -18.43
CA MET A 68 -0.09 -2.38 -17.33
C MET A 68 -1.40 -1.80 -17.88
N PRO A 69 -2.25 -2.60 -18.55
CA PRO A 69 -3.41 -2.09 -19.28
C PRO A 69 -4.45 -1.37 -18.38
N TRP A 70 -4.41 -1.59 -17.07
CA TRP A 70 -5.28 -0.93 -16.10
C TRP A 70 -4.89 0.54 -15.80
N ILE A 71 -3.82 1.07 -16.41
CA ILE A 71 -3.47 2.49 -16.38
C ILE A 71 -3.44 3.14 -17.76
N ASP A 72 -3.93 2.46 -18.79
CA ASP A 72 -4.10 3.05 -20.11
C ASP A 72 -5.14 4.19 -20.05
N ASP A 73 -5.05 5.16 -20.97
CA ASP A 73 -5.93 6.35 -20.98
C ASP A 73 -7.43 6.01 -21.07
N ASP A 74 -7.77 4.82 -21.60
CA ASP A 74 -9.13 4.30 -21.72
C ASP A 74 -9.53 3.31 -20.61
N ALA A 75 -8.64 3.06 -19.63
CA ALA A 75 -8.95 2.25 -18.47
C ALA A 75 -10.09 2.88 -17.64
N ALA A 76 -10.99 2.03 -17.13
CA ALA A 76 -12.06 2.50 -16.27
C ALA A 76 -11.51 3.03 -14.92
N PRO A 77 -12.26 3.87 -14.20
CA PRO A 77 -11.85 4.29 -12.86
C PRO A 77 -11.60 3.09 -11.93
N ASN A 78 -10.49 3.12 -11.21
CA ASN A 78 -10.08 2.11 -10.22
C ASN A 78 -9.69 0.72 -10.79
N GLU A 79 -9.33 0.59 -12.07
CA GLU A 79 -8.87 -0.68 -12.67
C GLU A 79 -7.61 -1.28 -11.99
N ASP A 80 -6.82 -0.44 -11.32
CA ASP A 80 -5.65 -0.86 -10.53
C ASP A 80 -5.99 -1.26 -9.07
N MET A 81 -7.23 -1.03 -8.62
CA MET A 81 -7.69 -1.28 -7.25
C MET A 81 -8.36 -2.65 -7.06
N TRP A 82 -8.29 -3.53 -8.06
CA TRP A 82 -8.79 -4.91 -7.98
C TRP A 82 -8.03 -5.82 -8.95
N ALA A 83 -8.09 -7.13 -8.70
CA ALA A 83 -7.50 -8.13 -9.57
C ALA A 83 -8.60 -8.99 -10.22
N THR A 84 -8.44 -9.28 -11.52
CA THR A 84 -9.35 -10.16 -12.26
C THR A 84 -9.25 -11.61 -11.76
N ALA A 85 -10.12 -12.48 -12.30
CA ALA A 85 -10.05 -13.92 -12.03
C ALA A 85 -8.77 -14.56 -12.60
N ASP A 86 -8.22 -13.99 -13.68
CA ASP A 86 -7.00 -14.48 -14.35
C ASP A 86 -5.72 -13.93 -13.70
N GLU A 87 -5.83 -12.82 -12.96
CA GLU A 87 -4.76 -12.24 -12.16
C GLU A 87 -4.70 -12.90 -10.78
N SER A 88 -4.06 -14.08 -10.69
CA SER A 88 -3.85 -14.78 -9.42
C SER A 88 -3.10 -13.94 -8.38
N ALA A 89 -3.31 -14.21 -7.08
CA ALA A 89 -2.63 -13.46 -6.03
C ALA A 89 -1.10 -13.61 -6.10
N SER A 90 -0.61 -14.80 -6.46
CA SER A 90 0.81 -15.04 -6.69
C SER A 90 1.36 -14.21 -7.85
N TRP A 91 0.62 -14.11 -8.96
CA TRP A 91 1.02 -13.28 -10.08
C TRP A 91 1.12 -11.80 -9.71
N VAL A 92 0.16 -11.26 -8.95
CA VAL A 92 0.20 -9.87 -8.45
C VAL A 92 1.42 -9.67 -7.53
N CYS A 93 1.69 -10.59 -6.60
CA CYS A 93 2.89 -10.53 -5.76
C CYS A 93 4.18 -10.53 -6.59
N ASP A 94 4.24 -11.34 -7.64
CA ASP A 94 5.42 -11.43 -8.49
C ASP A 94 5.58 -10.17 -9.35
N LEU A 95 4.48 -9.59 -9.84
CA LEU A 95 4.49 -8.28 -10.50
C LEU A 95 5.04 -7.21 -9.55
N THR A 96 4.52 -7.15 -8.31
CA THR A 96 5.00 -6.22 -7.28
C THR A 96 6.51 -6.33 -7.08
N ARG A 97 7.06 -7.55 -6.97
CA ARG A 97 8.52 -7.76 -6.81
C ARG A 97 9.32 -7.30 -8.03
N ARG A 98 8.81 -7.52 -9.26
CA ARG A 98 9.47 -7.05 -10.48
C ARG A 98 9.46 -5.53 -10.58
N VAL A 99 8.34 -4.90 -10.21
CA VAL A 99 8.25 -3.43 -10.09
C VAL A 99 9.27 -2.93 -9.07
N TRP A 100 9.33 -3.51 -7.87
CA TRP A 100 10.31 -3.09 -6.86
C TRP A 100 11.73 -3.18 -7.37
N ALA A 101 12.11 -4.28 -8.03
CA ALA A 101 13.44 -4.42 -8.61
C ALA A 101 13.74 -3.31 -9.64
N HIS A 102 12.76 -2.94 -10.47
CA HIS A 102 12.88 -1.83 -11.42
C HIS A 102 13.01 -0.47 -10.73
N SER A 103 12.14 -0.18 -9.77
CA SER A 103 12.17 1.03 -8.94
C SER A 103 13.49 1.18 -8.21
N ASP A 104 14.03 0.08 -7.70
CA ASP A 104 15.30 0.06 -6.98
C ASP A 104 16.46 0.45 -7.90
N LEU A 105 16.48 -0.05 -9.14
CA LEU A 105 17.46 0.37 -10.14
C LEU A 105 17.34 1.86 -10.45
N THR A 106 16.12 2.41 -10.55
CA THR A 106 15.93 3.85 -10.71
C THR A 106 16.46 4.62 -9.51
N ILE A 107 16.01 4.27 -8.29
CA ILE A 107 16.41 4.91 -7.05
C ILE A 107 17.94 4.89 -6.95
N ASP A 108 18.60 3.76 -7.15
CA ASP A 108 20.05 3.61 -7.02
C ASP A 108 20.82 4.45 -8.05
N SER A 109 20.31 4.56 -9.28
CA SER A 109 20.97 5.30 -10.36
C SER A 109 20.89 6.83 -10.26
N MET A 110 20.02 7.36 -9.40
CA MET A 110 19.71 8.80 -9.30
C MET A 110 20.11 9.39 -7.95
N THR A 111 20.32 10.70 -7.89
CA THR A 111 20.45 11.44 -6.62
C THR A 111 19.09 11.93 -6.15
N LEU A 112 18.96 12.27 -4.86
CA LEU A 112 17.70 12.79 -4.32
C LEU A 112 17.21 14.07 -5.01
N ASP A 113 18.12 14.88 -5.54
CA ASP A 113 17.82 16.13 -6.25
C ASP A 113 17.67 15.94 -7.77
N SER A 114 17.75 14.70 -8.26
CA SER A 114 17.51 14.39 -9.67
C SER A 114 16.06 14.74 -10.04
N ALA A 115 15.89 15.39 -11.18
CA ALA A 115 14.59 15.85 -11.64
C ALA A 115 13.64 14.68 -11.92
N ALA A 116 12.37 14.91 -11.63
CA ALA A 116 11.25 14.04 -11.95
C ALA A 116 10.09 14.87 -12.48
N HIS A 117 9.21 14.25 -13.26
CA HIS A 117 8.04 14.90 -13.84
C HIS A 117 6.77 14.06 -13.64
N VAL A 118 5.79 14.61 -12.93
CA VAL A 118 4.51 13.97 -12.58
C VAL A 118 3.36 14.77 -13.21
N PRO A 119 2.92 14.44 -14.43
CA PRO A 119 2.00 15.30 -15.19
C PRO A 119 0.62 15.48 -14.53
N TRP A 120 0.20 14.54 -13.67
CA TRP A 120 -1.09 14.62 -12.97
C TRP A 120 -1.06 15.44 -11.66
N TRP A 121 0.09 15.97 -11.23
CA TRP A 121 0.18 16.83 -10.04
C TRP A 121 -0.15 18.30 -10.32
N GLY A 122 -0.45 18.64 -11.58
CA GLY A 122 -0.76 19.98 -12.04
C GLY A 122 0.49 20.87 -12.17
N PRO A 123 0.35 22.02 -12.85
CA PRO A 123 1.49 22.80 -13.35
C PRO A 123 2.41 23.35 -12.26
N GLU A 124 1.91 23.55 -11.04
CA GLU A 124 2.72 24.07 -9.92
C GLU A 124 3.63 23.00 -9.28
N ARG A 125 3.35 21.71 -9.49
CA ARG A 125 3.99 20.60 -8.78
C ARG A 125 4.46 19.46 -9.69
N GLU A 126 4.11 19.49 -10.97
CA GLU A 126 4.46 18.45 -11.94
C GLU A 126 5.98 18.29 -12.08
N HIS A 127 6.75 19.38 -11.98
CA HIS A 127 8.21 19.30 -11.91
C HIS A 127 8.68 19.15 -10.46
N THR A 128 9.35 18.05 -10.17
CA THR A 128 9.76 17.70 -8.82
C THR A 128 11.10 16.95 -8.80
N THR A 129 11.42 16.27 -7.71
CA THR A 129 12.66 15.50 -7.55
C THR A 129 12.38 14.09 -7.06
N LEU A 130 13.36 13.19 -7.22
CA LEU A 130 13.32 11.85 -6.65
C LEU A 130 13.01 11.87 -5.15
N ARG A 131 13.55 12.85 -4.40
CA ARG A 131 13.24 13.03 -2.97
C ARG A 131 11.75 13.15 -2.73
N THR A 132 11.07 14.00 -3.49
CA THR A 132 9.62 14.19 -3.35
C THR A 132 8.87 12.92 -3.69
N LEU A 133 9.28 12.19 -4.73
CA LEU A 133 8.65 10.92 -5.09
C LEU A 133 8.83 9.85 -4.02
N MET A 134 10.02 9.74 -3.42
CA MET A 134 10.27 8.81 -2.32
C MET A 134 9.39 9.12 -1.11
N VAL A 135 9.28 10.40 -0.73
CA VAL A 135 8.39 10.82 0.36
C VAL A 135 6.93 10.53 0.02
N HIS A 136 6.51 10.78 -1.22
CA HIS A 136 5.15 10.50 -1.68
C HIS A 136 4.82 9.00 -1.57
N MET A 137 5.67 8.14 -2.14
CA MET A 137 5.46 6.69 -2.13
C MET A 137 5.50 6.08 -0.72
N ILE A 138 6.34 6.60 0.17
CA ILE A 138 6.30 6.21 1.59
C ILE A 138 4.93 6.57 2.19
N GLY A 139 4.47 7.80 1.98
CA GLY A 139 3.17 8.26 2.50
C GLY A 139 1.99 7.50 1.93
N GLU A 140 2.03 7.14 0.65
CA GLU A 140 1.03 6.33 -0.03
C GLU A 140 1.01 4.90 0.49
N THR A 141 2.18 4.25 0.55
CA THR A 141 2.33 2.88 1.08
C THR A 141 1.87 2.81 2.53
N CYS A 142 2.33 3.72 3.40
CA CYS A 142 1.89 3.77 4.81
C CYS A 142 0.37 3.91 4.95
N ARG A 143 -0.26 4.74 4.11
CA ARG A 143 -1.72 4.95 4.16
C ARG A 143 -2.48 3.68 3.83
N HIS A 144 -2.03 2.96 2.80
CA HIS A 144 -2.62 1.70 2.41
C HIS A 144 -2.31 0.56 3.38
N VAL A 145 -1.10 0.49 3.94
CA VAL A 145 -0.79 -0.46 5.02
C VAL A 145 -1.72 -0.29 6.21
N GLY A 146 -2.04 0.96 6.60
CA GLY A 146 -3.02 1.23 7.65
C GLY A 146 -4.44 0.75 7.31
N GLN A 147 -4.84 0.77 6.03
CA GLN A 147 -6.10 0.15 5.59
C GLN A 147 -6.01 -1.37 5.67
N MET A 148 -4.89 -1.95 5.21
CA MET A 148 -4.65 -3.39 5.25
C MET A 148 -4.58 -3.93 6.69
N ASP A 149 -4.14 -3.14 7.67
CA ASP A 149 -4.21 -3.49 9.09
C ASP A 149 -5.64 -3.85 9.49
N ILE A 150 -6.58 -2.95 9.21
CA ILE A 150 -7.99 -3.14 9.56
C ILE A 150 -8.61 -4.29 8.76
N LEU A 151 -8.35 -4.35 7.44
CA LEU A 151 -8.90 -5.42 6.62
C LEU A 151 -8.39 -6.81 7.03
N ARG A 152 -7.11 -6.92 7.40
CA ARG A 152 -6.53 -8.18 7.84
C ARG A 152 -7.08 -8.61 9.20
N GLU A 153 -7.22 -7.68 10.14
CA GLU A 153 -7.83 -7.93 11.45
C GLU A 153 -9.25 -8.50 11.30
N GLU A 154 -10.06 -7.95 10.38
CA GLU A 154 -11.42 -8.44 10.12
C GLU A 154 -11.46 -9.83 9.46
N ILE A 155 -10.41 -10.23 8.74
CA ILE A 155 -10.36 -11.54 8.05
C ILE A 155 -9.96 -12.67 9.00
N ASP A 156 -8.91 -12.48 9.80
CA ASP A 156 -8.36 -13.55 10.65
C ASP A 156 -7.84 -13.09 12.02
N GLY A 157 -8.03 -11.82 12.38
CA GLY A 157 -7.57 -11.24 13.65
C GLY A 157 -6.08 -10.90 13.69
N SER A 158 -5.33 -11.07 12.60
CA SER A 158 -3.90 -10.74 12.59
C SER A 158 -3.68 -9.22 12.56
N VAL A 159 -2.85 -8.73 13.49
CA VAL A 159 -2.57 -7.30 13.68
C VAL A 159 -1.07 -6.98 13.65
N GLY A 160 -0.75 -5.70 13.44
CA GLY A 160 0.61 -5.16 13.49
C GLY A 160 1.35 -5.17 12.17
N SER A 161 2.68 -5.12 12.21
CA SER A 161 3.54 -4.97 11.01
C SER A 161 4.25 -6.26 10.58
N ARG A 162 4.46 -7.21 11.50
CA ARG A 162 5.01 -8.57 11.29
C ARG A 162 4.53 -9.48 12.42
N PRO A 163 4.62 -10.82 12.31
CA PRO A 163 4.16 -11.74 13.37
C PRO A 163 4.81 -11.45 14.74
N GLN A 164 6.05 -10.96 14.78
CA GLN A 164 6.79 -10.65 16.01
C GLN A 164 6.64 -9.18 16.46
N ARG A 165 5.90 -8.34 15.72
CA ARG A 165 5.73 -6.91 16.01
C ARG A 165 4.28 -6.48 15.79
N SER A 166 3.45 -6.82 16.78
CA SER A 166 2.03 -6.48 16.77
C SER A 166 1.78 -4.97 16.96
N ASN A 167 2.66 -4.27 17.70
CA ASN A 167 2.50 -2.87 18.09
C ASN A 167 1.15 -2.55 18.76
N VAL A 168 0.49 -3.55 19.34
CA VAL A 168 -0.74 -3.42 20.12
C VAL A 168 -0.49 -3.80 21.58
N ALA A 169 -1.39 -3.39 22.47
CA ALA A 169 -1.31 -3.75 23.88
C ALA A 169 -1.30 -5.29 24.05
N PRO A 170 -0.47 -5.84 24.97
CA PRO A 170 -0.34 -7.27 25.17
C PRO A 170 -1.52 -7.83 25.99
N LEU A 171 -2.75 -7.63 25.52
CA LEU A 171 -3.96 -8.16 26.12
C LEU A 171 -4.28 -9.53 25.54
N ASP A 172 -4.79 -10.42 26.38
CA ASP A 172 -5.43 -11.65 25.94
C ASP A 172 -6.84 -11.37 25.38
N THR A 173 -7.50 -12.41 24.86
CA THR A 173 -8.85 -12.31 24.27
C THR A 173 -9.87 -11.70 25.24
N ASP A 174 -9.82 -12.07 26.52
CA ASP A 174 -10.72 -11.54 27.55
C ASP A 174 -10.42 -10.07 27.86
N GLY A 175 -9.14 -9.70 27.89
CA GLY A 175 -8.66 -8.32 28.02
C GLY A 175 -9.17 -7.43 26.91
N TRP A 176 -9.06 -7.88 25.65
CA TRP A 176 -9.61 -7.18 24.49
C TRP A 176 -11.14 -7.06 24.55
N THR A 177 -11.83 -8.12 24.97
CA THR A 177 -13.30 -8.11 25.13
C THR A 177 -13.74 -7.06 26.17
N ARG A 178 -13.09 -7.02 27.34
CA ARG A 178 -13.36 -6.00 28.37
C ARG A 178 -13.03 -4.59 27.87
N TYR A 179 -11.92 -4.43 27.17
CA TYR A 179 -11.50 -3.15 26.63
C TYR A 179 -12.51 -2.62 25.59
N ARG A 180 -12.92 -3.44 24.62
CA ARG A 180 -13.94 -3.09 23.62
C ARG A 180 -15.27 -2.72 24.26
N ARG A 181 -15.73 -3.48 25.26
CA ARG A 181 -16.97 -3.15 25.99
C ARG A 181 -16.89 -1.76 26.64
N ARG A 182 -15.79 -1.46 27.32
CA ARG A 182 -15.58 -0.14 27.92
C ARG A 182 -15.60 0.97 26.88
N LEU A 183 -14.98 0.77 25.72
CA LEU A 183 -15.03 1.76 24.63
C LEU A 183 -16.45 1.96 24.10
N GLN A 184 -17.23 0.88 23.95
CA GLN A 184 -18.62 0.95 23.53
C GLN A 184 -19.49 1.71 24.54
N GLU A 185 -19.36 1.42 25.83
CA GLU A 185 -20.08 2.14 26.90
C GLU A 185 -19.78 3.65 26.89
N ILE A 186 -18.52 4.02 26.62
CA ILE A 186 -18.13 5.43 26.45
C ILE A 186 -18.81 6.03 25.22
N ALA A 187 -18.80 5.34 24.07
CA ALA A 187 -19.44 5.82 22.85
C ALA A 187 -20.96 6.01 23.04
N ASP A 188 -21.63 5.05 23.66
CA ASP A 188 -23.08 5.07 23.92
C ASP A 188 -23.48 6.21 24.88
N SER A 189 -22.56 6.66 25.73
CA SER A 189 -22.81 7.78 26.66
C SER A 189 -23.04 9.13 25.96
N PHE A 190 -22.64 9.27 24.69
CA PHE A 190 -22.87 10.48 23.89
C PHE A 190 -24.26 10.49 23.23
N GLY A 191 -25.09 9.47 23.47
CA GLY A 191 -26.38 9.29 22.79
C GLY A 191 -26.21 9.00 21.29
N PRO A 192 -27.29 8.64 20.57
CA PRO A 192 -27.27 8.65 19.12
C PRO A 192 -27.09 10.12 18.69
N GLY A 193 -25.93 10.44 18.11
CA GLY A 193 -25.66 11.80 17.62
C GLY A 193 -26.83 12.34 16.78
N ALA A 194 -27.16 13.61 16.97
CA ALA A 194 -28.20 14.32 16.23
C ALA A 194 -27.96 14.31 14.71
#